data_AF-A0A812TRF4-F1
#
_entry.id   AF-A0A812TRF4-F1
#
_cell.length_a   1.000
_cell.length_b   1.000
_cell.length_c   1.000
_cell.angle_alpha   90.00
_cell.angle_beta   90.00
_cell.angle_gamma   90.00
#
_symmetry.space_group_name_H-M   'P 1'
#
loop_
_entity.id
_entity.type
_entity.pdbx_description
1 polymer ?
#
loop_
_entity_poly.entity_id
_entity_poly.type
_entity_poly.pdbx_seq_one_letter_code
_entity_poly.pdbx_strand_id
1 'polypeptide(L)'
;MALNCALAASPSEERLMRELREENEKLKKIFQDMAGLMLFEVNLNEVRGRVGGEDSDSDSDSDSDSDSDDSEGSAEDVAQAEESPPNIELGEGVARNHAVVFTEGDKCILFPSCERGATDTFVNGRSLQDVLSDLGVEEEAQICRQSEKPQVSGYELQHGDRIIFGRHYFVFVIPSEMSPDLYIASGKVDYAEARNEWQVEQRSTMQRRFSGIHASIFGGSLMPGMGSSGAALQLAEKDDVIEAQKAEISELKQQLAAAKAEVLQLRQLAGNTLASSTIAQILTKDYHIQEVQAGDAKTDRISTSIKKTFTESIDKMMAVEALLARKSRRPVAQQGDAVTKTPSILRRMGSDSLRKGLRVSLGSNAESEAA
;
A
#
# COMPACT_ATOMS: atom_id res chain seq x y z
N MET A 1 75.65 5.82 17.99
CA MET A 1 74.88 7.00 18.44
C MET A 1 73.52 6.92 17.76
N ALA A 2 72.50 6.44 18.46
CA ALA A 2 71.12 6.37 17.95
C ALA A 2 70.37 7.60 18.44
N LEU A 3 69.97 8.46 17.50
CA LEU A 3 69.14 9.64 17.76
C LEU A 3 67.69 9.18 17.88
N ASN A 4 67.21 9.09 19.13
CA ASN A 4 65.79 8.95 19.44
C ASN A 4 65.09 10.30 19.18
N CYS A 5 64.58 10.48 17.96
CA CYS A 5 63.64 11.55 17.65
C CYS A 5 62.24 11.15 18.15
N ALA A 6 61.95 11.45 19.41
CA ALA A 6 60.58 11.46 19.92
C ALA A 6 59.87 12.69 19.33
N LEU A 7 59.15 12.49 18.22
CA LEU A 7 58.20 13.46 17.68
C LEU A 7 57.04 13.57 18.68
N ALA A 8 57.12 14.56 19.56
CA ALA A 8 56.02 14.93 20.43
C ALA A 8 54.88 15.45 19.54
N ALA A 9 53.73 14.76 19.58
CA ALA A 9 52.51 15.18 18.89
C ALA A 9 52.17 16.62 19.31
N SER A 10 51.74 17.43 18.34
CA SER A 10 51.39 18.82 18.62
C SER A 10 50.16 18.89 19.54
N PRO A 11 50.05 19.88 20.46
CA PRO A 11 48.90 20.00 21.36
C PRO A 11 47.53 20.07 20.65
N SER A 12 47.52 20.52 19.39
CA SER A 12 46.35 20.52 18.50
C SER A 12 45.92 19.12 18.06
N GLU A 13 46.88 18.22 17.84
CA GLU A 13 46.63 16.84 17.42
C GLU A 13 46.08 16.00 18.57
N GLU A 14 46.59 16.20 19.79
CA GLU A 14 46.02 15.55 20.98
C GLU A 14 44.57 15.99 21.25
N ARG A 15 44.23 17.25 20.96
CA ARG A 15 42.87 17.76 21.11
C ARG A 15 41.92 17.12 20.09
N LEU A 16 42.35 17.01 18.84
CA LEU A 16 41.59 16.33 17.78
C LEU A 16 41.35 14.86 18.14
N MET A 17 42.40 14.15 18.58
CA MET A 17 42.31 12.73 18.94
C MET A 17 41.42 12.48 20.15
N ARG A 18 41.29 13.46 21.06
CA ARG A 18 40.34 13.39 22.18
C ARG A 18 38.90 13.56 21.72
N GLU A 19 38.64 14.55 20.87
CA GLU A 19 37.30 14.82 20.33
C GLU A 19 36.80 13.64 19.48
N LEU A 20 37.68 13.05 18.67
CA LEU A 20 37.38 11.85 17.87
C LEU A 20 37.04 10.62 18.73
N ARG A 21 37.67 10.47 19.90
CA ARG A 21 37.32 9.39 20.84
C ARG A 21 35.96 9.62 21.48
N GLU A 22 35.65 10.86 21.88
CA GLU A 22 34.34 11.21 22.45
C GLU A 22 33.19 11.03 21.45
N GLU A 23 33.38 11.39 20.18
CA GLU A 23 32.37 11.19 19.14
C GLU A 23 32.14 9.70 18.82
N ASN A 24 33.22 8.91 18.75
CA ASN A 24 33.11 7.46 18.56
C ASN A 24 32.37 6.78 19.73
N GLU A 25 32.59 7.25 20.96
CA GLU A 25 31.89 6.74 22.13
C GLU A 25 30.39 7.11 22.13
N LYS A 26 30.05 8.34 21.70
CA LYS A 26 28.65 8.74 21.47
C LYS A 26 27.97 7.90 20.40
N LEU A 27 28.64 7.65 19.27
CA LEU A 27 28.12 6.79 18.20
C LEU A 27 27.89 5.38 18.70
N LYS A 28 28.85 4.81 19.44
CA LYS A 28 28.72 3.47 20.03
C LYS A 28 27.51 3.37 20.96
N LYS A 29 27.25 4.41 21.75
CA LYS A 29 26.06 4.50 22.61
C LYS A 29 24.75 4.55 21.81
N ILE A 30 24.68 5.34 20.74
CA ILE A 30 23.50 5.41 19.86
C ILE A 30 23.21 4.04 19.21
N PHE A 31 24.25 3.34 18.73
CA PHE A 31 24.09 1.99 18.20
C PHE A 31 23.62 0.99 19.25
N GLN A 32 24.13 1.09 20.48
CA GLN A 32 23.72 0.24 21.58
C GLN A 32 22.27 0.52 22.03
N ASP A 33 21.83 1.78 22.03
CA ASP A 33 20.45 2.16 22.34
C ASP A 33 19.47 1.68 21.24
N MET A 34 19.85 1.78 19.96
CA MET A 34 19.06 1.20 18.86
C MET A 34 19.01 -0.33 18.92
N ALA A 35 20.14 -0.99 19.22
CA ALA A 35 20.18 -2.45 19.36
C ALA A 35 19.36 -2.92 20.57
N GLY A 36 19.35 -2.15 21.67
CA GLY A 36 18.52 -2.40 22.84
C GLY A 36 17.01 -2.28 22.54
N LEU A 37 16.62 -1.32 21.70
CA LEU A 37 15.25 -1.23 21.18
C LEU A 37 14.88 -2.43 20.31
N MET A 38 15.81 -2.94 19.48
CA MET A 38 15.57 -4.14 18.67
C MET A 38 15.46 -5.44 19.51
N LEU A 39 16.17 -5.56 20.63
CA LEU A 39 16.08 -6.73 21.51
C LEU A 39 14.78 -6.82 22.31
N PHE A 40 14.06 -5.70 22.52
CA PHE A 40 12.74 -5.74 23.16
C PHE A 40 11.62 -6.22 22.23
N GLU A 41 11.81 -6.14 20.91
CA GLU A 41 10.80 -6.53 19.92
C GLU A 41 10.89 -8.02 19.52
N VAL A 42 12.08 -8.63 19.63
CA VAL A 42 12.27 -10.06 19.30
C VAL A 42 11.75 -11.01 20.40
N ASN A 43 11.64 -10.53 21.66
CA ASN A 43 11.26 -11.38 22.80
C ASN A 43 9.75 -11.64 22.95
N LEU A 44 8.92 -11.20 21.99
CA LEU A 44 7.48 -11.48 21.95
C LEU A 44 7.10 -12.63 21.00
N ASN A 45 8.02 -13.10 20.15
CA ASN A 45 7.75 -14.21 19.21
C ASN A 45 8.36 -15.57 19.61
N GLU A 46 9.18 -15.63 20.68
CA GLU A 46 9.89 -16.85 21.09
C GLU A 46 9.13 -17.72 22.12
N VAL A 47 7.81 -17.87 21.96
CA VAL A 47 7.00 -18.77 22.82
C VAL A 47 6.21 -19.83 22.02
N ARG A 48 6.36 -19.92 20.69
CA ARG A 48 5.63 -20.93 19.91
C ARG A 48 6.52 -21.76 18.98
N GLY A 49 6.80 -22.98 19.41
CA GLY A 49 7.01 -24.11 18.50
C GLY A 49 8.45 -24.59 18.34
N ARG A 50 8.99 -25.27 19.34
CA ARG A 50 10.18 -26.12 19.22
C ARG A 50 9.74 -27.59 19.22
N VAL A 51 9.72 -28.22 18.05
CA VAL A 51 9.66 -29.68 17.82
C VAL A 51 10.56 -29.93 16.61
N GLY A 52 11.78 -30.42 16.82
CA GLY A 52 12.19 -31.79 16.44
C GLY A 52 12.49 -31.83 14.93
N GLY A 53 13.72 -31.87 14.42
CA GLY A 53 14.87 -32.65 14.84
C GLY A 53 14.87 -33.95 14.06
N GLU A 54 15.64 -34.04 12.97
CA GLU A 54 16.05 -35.28 12.32
C GLU A 54 17.22 -35.02 11.37
N ASP A 55 18.27 -35.79 11.61
CA ASP A 55 19.56 -35.79 10.93
C ASP A 55 19.43 -36.43 9.53
N SER A 56 20.14 -35.91 8.54
CA SER A 56 20.28 -36.57 7.24
C SER A 56 21.68 -36.34 6.68
N ASP A 57 22.53 -37.30 6.96
CA ASP A 57 23.81 -37.52 6.30
C ASP A 57 23.56 -37.95 4.86
N SER A 58 24.04 -37.19 3.88
CA SER A 58 23.98 -37.54 2.46
C SER A 58 25.35 -37.33 1.83
N ASP A 59 26.16 -38.39 1.88
CA ASP A 59 27.37 -38.56 1.08
C ASP A 59 26.97 -38.80 -0.38
N SER A 60 27.36 -37.91 -1.30
CA SER A 60 27.14 -38.11 -2.72
C SER A 60 28.37 -37.68 -3.52
N ASP A 61 29.30 -38.61 -3.66
CA ASP A 61 30.39 -38.56 -4.64
C ASP A 61 29.81 -38.83 -6.03
N SER A 62 30.03 -37.92 -6.99
CA SER A 62 29.69 -38.16 -8.39
C SER A 62 30.67 -37.41 -9.29
N ASP A 63 31.73 -38.13 -9.67
CA ASP A 63 32.59 -37.82 -10.80
C ASP A 63 31.78 -38.01 -12.10
N SER A 64 31.57 -36.94 -12.85
CA SER A 64 30.94 -37.03 -14.17
C SER A 64 31.69 -36.16 -15.17
N ASP A 65 32.72 -36.76 -15.77
CA ASP A 65 33.34 -36.29 -17.00
C ASP A 65 32.30 -36.41 -18.13
N SER A 66 31.74 -35.27 -18.56
CA SER A 66 30.77 -35.23 -19.66
C SER A 66 31.25 -34.28 -20.75
N ASP A 67 31.98 -34.85 -21.70
CA ASP A 67 32.27 -34.25 -23.01
C ASP A 67 30.94 -33.84 -23.67
N SER A 68 30.77 -32.54 -23.92
CA SER A 68 29.55 -31.99 -24.52
C SER A 68 29.88 -31.46 -25.92
N ASP A 69 29.45 -32.26 -26.90
CA ASP A 69 29.36 -31.99 -28.33
C ASP A 69 28.72 -30.62 -28.64
N ASP A 70 29.35 -29.90 -29.57
CA ASP A 70 28.84 -28.70 -30.25
C ASP A 70 27.58 -29.04 -31.05
N SER A 71 26.42 -28.96 -30.41
CA SER A 71 25.12 -28.97 -31.10
C SER A 71 24.68 -27.54 -31.40
N GLU A 72 24.99 -27.09 -32.62
CA GLU A 72 24.41 -25.89 -33.24
C GLU A 72 22.90 -26.10 -33.42
N GLY A 73 22.15 -25.86 -32.34
CA GLY A 73 20.69 -25.93 -32.30
C GLY A 73 20.08 -24.77 -33.08
N SER A 74 19.40 -25.13 -34.16
CA SER A 74 18.44 -24.33 -34.91
C SER A 74 17.82 -23.20 -34.08
N ALA A 75 18.04 -21.96 -34.54
CA ALA A 75 17.20 -20.84 -34.18
C ALA A 75 15.77 -21.14 -34.64
N GLU A 76 14.99 -21.81 -33.79
CA GLU A 76 13.57 -21.91 -33.96
C GLU A 76 13.04 -20.49 -33.97
N ASP A 77 12.46 -20.13 -35.10
CA ASP A 77 11.70 -18.93 -35.36
C ASP A 77 10.52 -18.94 -34.37
N VAL A 78 10.78 -18.46 -33.14
CA VAL A 78 9.77 -18.26 -32.10
C VAL A 78 8.86 -17.19 -32.66
N ALA A 79 7.82 -17.64 -33.35
CA ALA A 79 6.72 -16.82 -33.81
C ALA A 79 6.39 -15.86 -32.66
N GLN A 80 6.62 -14.58 -32.90
CA GLN A 80 6.31 -13.52 -31.95
C GLN A 80 4.80 -13.58 -31.73
N ALA A 81 4.37 -14.40 -30.78
CA ALA A 81 3.02 -14.42 -30.29
C ALA A 81 2.75 -12.98 -29.89
N GLU A 82 1.82 -12.33 -30.59
CA GLU A 82 1.51 -10.92 -30.38
C GLU A 82 1.16 -10.73 -28.91
N GLU A 83 2.14 -10.21 -28.16
CA GLU A 83 2.06 -10.04 -26.72
C GLU A 83 0.95 -9.02 -26.48
N SER A 84 -0.16 -9.48 -25.93
CA SER A 84 -1.30 -8.61 -25.65
C SER A 84 -0.84 -7.49 -24.72
N PRO A 85 -1.24 -6.24 -25.00
CA PRO A 85 -0.87 -5.12 -24.13
C PRO A 85 -1.37 -5.39 -22.71
N PRO A 86 -0.59 -5.02 -21.68
CA PRO A 86 -0.97 -5.26 -20.30
C PRO A 86 -2.28 -4.53 -19.98
N ASN A 87 -3.15 -5.16 -19.19
CA ASN A 87 -4.42 -4.55 -18.79
C ASN A 87 -4.22 -3.31 -17.91
N ILE A 88 -3.12 -3.28 -17.15
CA ILE A 88 -2.77 -2.19 -16.22
C ILE A 88 -1.28 -1.94 -16.34
N GLU A 89 -0.91 -0.71 -16.70
CA GLU A 89 0.48 -0.25 -16.69
C GLU A 89 0.78 0.46 -15.37
N LEU A 90 1.81 -0.04 -14.68
CA LEU A 90 2.34 0.60 -13.47
C LEU A 90 3.69 1.26 -13.79
N GLY A 91 4.12 2.15 -12.90
CA GLY A 91 5.32 2.96 -13.10
C GLY A 91 6.63 2.21 -12.83
N GLU A 92 7.66 2.99 -12.52
CA GLU A 92 9.00 2.48 -12.26
C GLU A 92 9.03 1.44 -11.12
N GLY A 93 9.79 0.36 -11.34
CA GLY A 93 9.94 -0.72 -10.36
C GLY A 93 8.96 -1.88 -10.55
N VAL A 94 8.09 -1.82 -11.57
CA VAL A 94 7.21 -2.92 -11.99
C VAL A 94 7.67 -3.46 -13.34
N ALA A 95 7.76 -4.78 -13.47
CA ALA A 95 8.15 -5.42 -14.73
C ALA A 95 6.99 -5.38 -15.74
N ARG A 96 7.28 -5.48 -17.05
CA ARG A 96 6.23 -5.50 -18.09
C ARG A 96 5.21 -6.63 -17.88
N ASN A 97 5.70 -7.80 -17.47
CA ASN A 97 4.91 -8.97 -17.09
C ASN A 97 5.17 -9.27 -15.61
N HIS A 98 4.75 -8.37 -14.73
CA HIS A 98 5.07 -8.49 -13.32
C HIS A 98 4.23 -9.57 -12.63
N ALA A 99 2.91 -9.46 -12.73
CA ALA A 99 1.97 -10.39 -12.13
C ALA A 99 0.69 -10.48 -12.97
N VAL A 100 0.04 -11.63 -12.90
CA VAL A 100 -1.30 -11.86 -13.44
C VAL A 100 -2.24 -12.10 -12.26
N VAL A 101 -3.39 -11.44 -12.29
CA VAL A 101 -4.52 -11.78 -11.42
C VAL A 101 -5.61 -12.36 -12.30
N PHE A 102 -6.03 -13.58 -11.99
CA PHE A 102 -7.16 -14.22 -12.68
C PHE A 102 -8.20 -14.67 -11.67
N THR A 103 -9.44 -14.75 -12.14
CA THR A 103 -10.57 -15.21 -11.34
C THR A 103 -10.94 -16.62 -11.76
N GLU A 104 -10.97 -17.54 -10.81
CA GLU A 104 -11.40 -18.92 -11.00
C GLU A 104 -12.56 -19.22 -10.05
N GLY A 105 -13.78 -19.30 -10.61
CA GLY A 105 -15.00 -19.38 -9.80
C GLY A 105 -15.19 -18.11 -8.96
N ASP A 106 -15.30 -18.27 -7.65
CA ASP A 106 -15.45 -17.16 -6.69
C ASP A 106 -14.11 -16.73 -6.07
N LYS A 107 -12.99 -17.23 -6.59
CA LYS A 107 -11.64 -16.98 -6.04
C LYS A 107 -10.83 -16.12 -6.99
N CYS A 108 -10.09 -15.16 -6.44
CA CYS A 108 -9.09 -14.40 -7.18
C CYS A 108 -7.70 -14.93 -6.82
N ILE A 109 -6.92 -15.27 -7.82
CA ILE A 109 -5.60 -15.88 -7.65
C ILE A 109 -4.56 -14.93 -8.24
N LEU A 110 -3.56 -14.58 -7.44
CA LEU A 110 -2.40 -13.78 -7.81
C LEU A 110 -1.24 -14.70 -8.19
N PHE A 111 -0.67 -14.48 -9.37
CA PHE A 111 0.44 -15.27 -9.89
C PHE A 111 1.57 -14.36 -10.41
N PRO A 112 2.85 -14.61 -10.04
CA PRO A 112 3.97 -13.84 -10.59
C PRO A 112 4.25 -14.25 -12.03
N SER A 113 4.28 -13.31 -12.98
CA SER A 113 4.55 -13.64 -14.39
C SER A 113 6.04 -13.63 -14.73
N CYS A 114 6.92 -13.34 -13.76
CA CYS A 114 8.37 -13.47 -13.85
C CYS A 114 8.98 -13.59 -12.46
N GLU A 115 10.22 -14.09 -12.38
CA GLU A 115 10.99 -14.20 -11.13
C GLU A 115 11.09 -12.86 -10.39
N ARG A 116 11.31 -11.78 -11.14
CA ARG A 116 11.31 -10.42 -10.58
C ARG A 116 9.95 -10.03 -10.01
N GLY A 117 8.86 -10.48 -10.62
CA GLY A 117 7.51 -10.34 -10.09
C GLY A 117 7.33 -11.06 -8.76
N ALA A 118 7.84 -12.29 -8.63
CA ALA A 118 7.75 -13.07 -7.39
C ALA A 118 8.53 -12.42 -6.23
N THR A 119 9.71 -11.87 -6.53
CA THR A 119 10.59 -11.23 -5.54
C THR A 119 10.19 -9.80 -5.18
N ASP A 120 9.70 -9.02 -6.16
CA ASP A 120 9.34 -7.60 -5.98
C ASP A 120 7.83 -7.39 -5.67
N THR A 121 7.02 -8.46 -5.67
CA THR A 121 5.63 -8.43 -5.18
C THR A 121 5.59 -8.81 -3.71
N PHE A 122 4.87 -8.02 -2.90
CA PHE A 122 4.65 -8.32 -1.50
C PHE A 122 3.16 -8.45 -1.20
N VAL A 123 2.81 -9.45 -0.39
CA VAL A 123 1.46 -9.65 0.13
C VAL A 123 1.52 -9.65 1.65
N ASN A 124 0.78 -8.72 2.28
CA ASN A 124 0.75 -8.54 3.73
C ASN A 124 2.16 -8.46 4.36
N GLY A 125 3.05 -7.73 3.69
CA GLY A 125 4.43 -7.52 4.15
C GLY A 125 5.40 -8.66 3.85
N ARG A 126 4.99 -9.78 3.25
CA ARG A 126 5.89 -10.89 2.87
C ARG A 126 6.09 -10.93 1.36
N SER A 127 7.28 -11.32 0.90
CA SER A 127 7.51 -11.52 -0.54
C SER A 127 6.57 -12.61 -1.07
N LEU A 128 6.06 -12.43 -2.28
CA LEU A 128 5.18 -13.42 -2.90
C LEU A 128 5.91 -14.75 -3.09
N GLN A 129 7.21 -14.71 -3.39
CA GLN A 129 8.08 -15.88 -3.43
C GLN A 129 8.04 -16.67 -2.10
N ASP A 130 8.29 -16.03 -0.96
CA ASP A 130 8.29 -16.70 0.35
C ASP A 130 6.90 -17.27 0.68
N VAL A 131 5.84 -16.54 0.31
CA VAL A 131 4.45 -17.00 0.51
C VAL A 131 4.14 -18.24 -0.33
N LEU A 132 4.60 -18.29 -1.58
CA LEU A 132 4.41 -19.45 -2.46
C LEU A 132 5.25 -20.66 -1.99
N SER A 133 6.48 -20.43 -1.53
CA SER A 133 7.32 -21.47 -0.94
C SER A 133 6.68 -22.10 0.30
N ASP A 134 6.11 -21.28 1.20
CA ASP A 134 5.40 -21.76 2.40
C ASP A 134 4.16 -22.61 2.06
N LEU A 135 3.53 -22.33 0.91
CA LEU A 135 2.38 -23.09 0.41
C LEU A 135 2.80 -24.40 -0.28
N GLY A 136 4.10 -24.67 -0.42
CA GLY A 136 4.62 -25.83 -1.14
C GLY A 136 4.38 -25.75 -2.64
N VAL A 137 4.23 -24.54 -3.18
CA VAL A 137 4.15 -24.32 -4.63
C VAL A 137 5.58 -24.27 -5.15
N GLU A 138 6.09 -25.42 -5.58
CA GLU A 138 7.44 -25.57 -6.16
C GLU A 138 7.65 -24.60 -7.33
N GLU A 139 8.76 -23.86 -7.27
CA GLU A 139 9.13 -22.78 -8.21
C GLU A 139 9.35 -23.26 -9.65
N GLU A 140 9.57 -24.56 -9.84
CA GLU A 140 9.93 -25.18 -11.12
C GLU A 140 8.82 -25.10 -12.18
N ALA A 141 7.58 -24.80 -11.78
CA ALA A 141 6.45 -24.69 -12.69
C ALA A 141 6.08 -23.23 -13.00
N GLN A 142 6.73 -22.72 -14.05
CA GLN A 142 6.14 -21.82 -15.05
C GLN A 142 5.92 -20.36 -14.66
N ILE A 143 6.90 -19.53 -15.02
CA ILE A 143 6.70 -18.15 -15.51
C ILE A 143 5.57 -18.19 -16.55
N CYS A 144 4.34 -17.88 -16.13
CA CYS A 144 3.17 -18.02 -16.99
C CYS A 144 3.24 -16.98 -18.10
N ARG A 145 3.37 -17.44 -19.35
CA ARG A 145 3.16 -16.58 -20.51
C ARG A 145 1.67 -16.27 -20.58
N GLN A 146 1.32 -15.00 -20.75
CA GLN A 146 -0.02 -14.41 -20.54
C GLN A 146 -1.21 -15.14 -21.22
N SER A 147 -0.97 -16.06 -22.16
CA SER A 147 -2.00 -16.68 -23.00
C SER A 147 -2.57 -18.00 -22.48
N GLU A 148 -1.94 -18.67 -21.51
CA GLU A 148 -2.44 -19.96 -21.01
C GLU A 148 -2.77 -19.88 -19.53
N LYS A 149 -3.99 -20.33 -19.17
CA LYS A 149 -4.42 -20.44 -17.77
C LYS A 149 -3.38 -21.32 -17.06
N PRO A 150 -2.66 -20.79 -16.05
CA PRO A 150 -1.66 -21.57 -15.34
C PRO A 150 -2.34 -22.83 -14.80
N GLN A 151 -1.73 -24.00 -15.02
CA GLN A 151 -2.15 -25.23 -14.32
C GLN A 151 -1.70 -25.21 -12.85
N VAL A 152 -0.93 -24.20 -12.46
CA VAL A 152 -0.26 -24.09 -11.17
C VAL A 152 -1.08 -23.24 -10.20
N SER A 153 -1.07 -23.64 -8.93
CA SER A 153 -1.69 -22.93 -7.82
C SER A 153 -0.95 -21.63 -7.53
N GLY A 154 -1.60 -20.48 -7.73
CA GLY A 154 -1.11 -19.18 -7.26
C GLY A 154 -1.56 -18.87 -5.82
N TYR A 155 -1.34 -17.63 -5.39
CA TYR A 155 -1.81 -17.16 -4.09
C TYR A 155 -3.28 -16.72 -4.15
N GLU A 156 -4.15 -17.33 -3.35
CA GLU A 156 -5.57 -16.96 -3.25
C GLU A 156 -5.74 -15.66 -2.45
N LEU A 157 -6.13 -14.58 -3.13
CA LEU A 157 -6.32 -13.26 -2.54
C LEU A 157 -7.54 -13.25 -1.60
N GLN A 158 -7.33 -12.78 -0.38
CA GLN A 158 -8.36 -12.63 0.64
C GLN A 158 -8.77 -11.17 0.81
N HIS A 159 -10.03 -10.92 1.20
CA HIS A 159 -10.53 -9.58 1.47
C HIS A 159 -9.64 -8.87 2.50
N GLY A 160 -9.07 -7.74 2.12
CA GLY A 160 -8.17 -6.95 2.95
C GLY A 160 -6.69 -7.18 2.72
N ASP A 161 -6.31 -8.11 1.84
CA ASP A 161 -4.91 -8.35 1.52
C ASP A 161 -4.25 -7.08 0.95
N ARG A 162 -3.11 -6.72 1.53
CA ARG A 162 -2.28 -5.59 1.10
C ARG A 162 -1.27 -6.09 0.08
N ILE A 163 -1.38 -5.60 -1.14
CA ILE A 163 -0.53 -6.03 -2.26
C ILE A 163 0.37 -4.87 -2.66
N ILE A 164 1.66 -5.13 -2.82
CA ILE A 164 2.64 -4.14 -3.23
C ILE A 164 3.36 -4.65 -4.45
N PHE A 165 3.29 -3.88 -5.54
CA PHE A 165 4.03 -4.14 -6.78
C PHE A 165 5.12 -3.08 -6.91
N GLY A 166 6.37 -3.45 -6.62
CA GLY A 166 7.49 -2.50 -6.59
C GLY A 166 7.28 -1.39 -5.55
N ARG A 167 6.80 -0.21 -6.00
CA ARG A 167 6.50 0.96 -5.14
C ARG A 167 5.01 1.33 -5.10
N HIS A 168 4.15 0.53 -5.73
CA HIS A 168 2.72 0.79 -5.84
C HIS A 168 1.95 -0.06 -4.83
N TYR A 169 1.05 0.57 -4.09
CA TYR A 169 0.32 -0.05 -2.98
C TYR A 169 -1.14 -0.24 -3.36
N PHE A 170 -1.65 -1.45 -3.12
CA PHE A 170 -3.01 -1.85 -3.42
C PHE A 170 -3.60 -2.60 -2.23
N VAL A 171 -4.93 -2.62 -2.17
CA VAL A 171 -5.67 -3.50 -1.27
C VAL A 171 -6.70 -4.26 -2.09
N PHE A 172 -6.75 -5.57 -1.86
CA PHE A 172 -7.77 -6.42 -2.45
C PHE A 172 -9.07 -6.33 -1.65
N VAL A 173 -10.15 -5.92 -2.30
CA VAL A 173 -11.47 -5.76 -1.66
C VAL A 173 -12.50 -6.58 -2.42
N ILE A 174 -13.16 -7.49 -1.70
CA ILE A 174 -14.33 -8.22 -2.18
C ILE A 174 -15.58 -7.36 -1.93
N PRO A 175 -16.27 -6.83 -2.97
CA PRO A 175 -17.39 -5.91 -2.79
C PRO A 175 -18.60 -6.52 -2.08
N SER A 176 -18.77 -7.84 -2.16
CA SER A 176 -19.83 -8.58 -1.47
C SER A 176 -19.68 -8.56 0.05
N GLU A 177 -18.46 -8.39 0.56
CA GLU A 177 -18.18 -8.28 1.99
C GLU A 177 -18.26 -6.82 2.46
N MET A 178 -17.59 -5.91 1.75
CA MET A 178 -17.57 -4.49 2.06
C MET A 178 -17.23 -3.67 0.82
N SER A 179 -17.84 -2.49 0.66
CA SER A 179 -17.45 -1.58 -0.42
C SER A 179 -16.05 -1.01 -0.16
N PRO A 180 -15.24 -0.76 -1.22
CA PRO A 180 -13.90 -0.18 -1.07
C PRO A 180 -13.90 1.13 -0.27
N ASP A 181 -14.86 2.01 -0.52
CA ASP A 181 -14.97 3.30 0.17
C ASP A 181 -15.20 3.12 1.68
N LEU A 182 -16.06 2.18 2.08
CA LEU A 182 -16.30 1.88 3.49
C LEU A 182 -15.10 1.18 4.13
N TYR A 183 -14.41 0.32 3.37
CA TYR A 183 -13.21 -0.36 3.86
C TYR A 183 -12.11 0.64 4.19
N ILE A 184 -11.85 1.59 3.29
CA ILE A 184 -10.91 2.70 3.51
C ILE A 184 -11.38 3.60 4.66
N ALA A 185 -12.65 4.01 4.65
CA ALA A 185 -13.20 4.89 5.68
C ALA A 185 -13.20 4.27 7.09
N SER A 186 -13.22 2.94 7.18
CA SER A 186 -13.17 2.23 8.46
C SER A 186 -11.81 2.32 9.17
N GLY A 187 -10.75 2.73 8.46
CA GLY A 187 -9.38 2.78 8.99
C GLY A 187 -8.76 1.40 9.21
N LYS A 188 -9.38 0.32 8.71
CA LYS A 188 -8.81 -1.04 8.72
C LYS A 188 -7.60 -1.19 7.79
N VAL A 189 -7.44 -0.26 6.87
CA VAL A 189 -6.28 -0.15 5.98
C VAL A 189 -5.70 1.24 6.13
N ASP A 190 -4.43 1.30 6.47
CA ASP A 190 -3.65 2.52 6.44
C ASP A 190 -2.46 2.35 5.48
N TYR A 191 -2.22 3.38 4.67
CA TYR A 191 -1.04 3.47 3.83
C TYR A 191 0.25 3.48 4.66
N ALA A 192 0.23 4.09 5.85
CA ALA A 192 1.40 4.15 6.72
C ALA A 192 1.80 2.76 7.22
N GLU A 193 0.81 1.93 7.56
CA GLU A 193 1.03 0.54 7.98
C GLU A 193 1.60 -0.30 6.85
N ALA A 194 0.99 -0.28 5.66
CA ALA A 194 1.47 -1.01 4.49
C ALA A 194 2.91 -0.62 4.11
N ARG A 195 3.24 0.67 4.23
CA ARG A 195 4.60 1.18 3.98
C ARG A 195 5.60 0.70 5.02
N ASN A 196 5.22 0.65 6.30
CA ASN A 196 6.10 0.17 7.37
C ASN A 196 6.39 -1.32 7.20
N GLU A 197 5.37 -2.14 6.91
CA GLU A 197 5.53 -3.58 6.65
C GLU A 197 6.52 -3.82 5.51
N TRP A 198 6.35 -3.13 4.39
CA TRP A 198 7.28 -3.22 3.25
C TRP A 198 8.71 -2.82 3.62
N GLN A 199 8.89 -1.76 4.40
CA GLN A 199 10.23 -1.33 4.82
C GLN A 199 10.91 -2.33 5.76
N VAL A 200 10.16 -2.96 6.65
CA VAL A 200 10.68 -4.01 7.53
C VAL A 200 11.15 -5.18 6.69
N GLU A 201 10.33 -5.65 5.75
CA GLU A 201 10.68 -6.80 4.91
C GLU A 201 11.84 -6.54 3.96
N GLN A 202 11.92 -5.34 3.38
CA GLN A 202 13.07 -4.94 2.56
C GLN A 202 14.38 -4.99 3.38
N ARG A 203 14.34 -4.57 4.65
CA ARG A 203 15.50 -4.69 5.54
C ARG A 203 15.81 -6.14 5.88
N SER A 204 14.79 -6.94 6.20
CA SER A 204 14.95 -8.38 6.48
C SER A 204 15.54 -9.13 5.28
N THR A 205 15.05 -8.87 4.07
CA THR A 205 15.56 -9.47 2.84
C THR A 205 17.01 -9.04 2.56
N MET A 206 17.35 -7.76 2.73
CA MET A 206 18.75 -7.30 2.66
C MET A 206 19.61 -8.02 3.70
N GLN A 207 19.15 -8.10 4.95
CA GLN A 207 19.88 -8.76 6.02
C GLN A 207 20.11 -10.25 5.75
N ARG A 208 19.11 -10.97 5.22
CA ARG A 208 19.23 -12.38 4.77
C ARG A 208 20.28 -12.54 3.67
N ARG A 209 20.27 -11.66 2.67
CA ARG A 209 21.27 -11.66 1.58
C ARG A 209 22.69 -11.40 2.09
N PHE A 210 22.86 -10.49 3.05
CA PHE A 210 24.17 -10.21 3.64
C PHE A 210 24.62 -11.32 4.62
N SER A 211 23.72 -11.93 5.39
CA SER A 211 24.07 -13.00 6.33
C SER A 211 24.42 -14.32 5.64
N GLY A 212 23.78 -14.65 4.52
CA GLY A 212 24.08 -15.86 3.74
C GLY A 212 25.51 -15.90 3.18
N ILE A 213 26.06 -14.73 2.85
CA ILE A 213 27.45 -14.60 2.37
C ILE A 213 28.45 -14.93 3.49
N HIS A 214 28.14 -14.60 4.75
CA HIS A 214 29.02 -14.94 5.87
C HIS A 214 28.97 -16.43 6.25
N ALA A 215 27.82 -17.09 6.08
CA ALA A 215 27.68 -18.52 6.37
C ALA A 215 28.45 -19.40 5.36
N SER A 216 28.48 -19.04 4.07
CA SER A 216 29.24 -19.82 3.08
C SER A 216 30.76 -19.58 3.14
N ILE A 217 31.21 -18.40 3.59
CA ILE A 217 32.65 -18.10 3.74
C ILE A 217 33.24 -18.77 4.99
N PHE A 218 32.47 -18.98 6.06
CA PHE A 218 32.95 -19.63 7.30
C PHE A 218 32.53 -21.09 7.47
N GLY A 219 31.55 -21.57 6.71
CA GLY A 219 31.08 -22.96 6.71
C GLY A 219 31.85 -23.90 5.79
N GLY A 220 32.90 -23.41 5.12
CA GLY A 220 33.85 -24.25 4.40
C GLY A 220 34.54 -25.21 5.36
N SER A 221 34.03 -26.44 5.36
CA SER A 221 34.56 -27.63 6.03
C SER A 221 36.08 -27.56 6.19
N LEU A 222 36.50 -27.55 7.46
CA LEU A 222 37.86 -27.82 7.91
C LEU A 222 38.25 -29.22 7.45
N MET A 223 38.61 -29.39 6.18
CA MET A 223 39.45 -30.48 5.73
C MET A 223 40.90 -30.06 6.03
N PRO A 224 41.54 -30.64 7.05
CA PRO A 224 42.87 -30.25 7.47
C PRO A 224 43.88 -30.91 6.54
N GLY A 225 44.26 -30.22 5.47
CA GLY A 225 45.49 -30.56 4.76
C GLY A 225 45.41 -30.48 3.26
N MET A 226 45.46 -29.26 2.70
CA MET A 226 46.13 -29.02 1.43
C MET A 226 46.41 -27.52 1.27
N GLY A 227 47.69 -27.15 1.28
CA GLY A 227 48.20 -25.94 0.60
C GLY A 227 47.81 -24.56 1.13
N SER A 228 48.11 -24.25 2.39
CA SER A 228 47.93 -22.94 3.08
C SER A 228 48.79 -21.75 2.55
N SER A 229 49.18 -21.70 1.28
CA SER A 229 50.03 -20.61 0.76
C SER A 229 49.34 -19.63 -0.19
N GLY A 230 48.10 -19.91 -0.63
CA GLY A 230 47.35 -19.04 -1.55
C GLY A 230 46.35 -18.08 -0.89
N ALA A 231 45.83 -18.42 0.30
CA ALA A 231 44.75 -17.66 0.94
C ALA A 231 45.22 -16.34 1.59
N ALA A 232 46.47 -16.27 2.06
CA ALA A 232 47.01 -15.07 2.69
C ALA A 232 47.18 -13.89 1.71
N LEU A 233 47.40 -14.19 0.42
CA LEU A 233 47.55 -13.17 -0.62
C LEU A 233 46.19 -12.61 -1.09
N GLN A 234 45.15 -13.44 -1.14
CA GLN A 234 43.78 -12.98 -1.48
C GLN A 234 43.11 -12.17 -0.36
N LEU A 235 43.50 -12.39 0.91
CA LEU A 235 43.02 -11.56 2.03
C LEU A 235 43.59 -10.13 1.96
N ALA A 236 44.87 -9.99 1.63
CA ALA A 236 45.51 -8.68 1.49
C ALA A 236 44.90 -7.83 0.36
N GLU A 237 44.60 -8.45 -0.79
CA GLU A 237 43.96 -7.75 -1.92
C GLU A 237 42.52 -7.30 -1.59
N LYS A 238 41.80 -8.07 -0.76
CA LYS A 238 40.46 -7.68 -0.31
C LYS A 238 40.50 -6.55 0.73
N ASP A 239 41.53 -6.47 1.56
CA ASP A 239 41.68 -5.39 2.54
C ASP A 239 41.86 -4.02 1.84
N ASP A 240 42.63 -3.96 0.74
CA ASP A 240 42.80 -2.73 -0.06
C ASP A 240 41.46 -2.27 -0.70
N VAL A 241 40.66 -3.21 -1.21
CA VAL A 241 39.33 -2.92 -1.77
C VAL A 241 38.37 -2.44 -0.68
N ILE A 242 38.42 -3.04 0.51
CA ILE A 242 37.59 -2.62 1.66
C ILE A 242 37.99 -1.22 2.12
N GLU A 243 39.29 -0.90 2.15
CA GLU A 243 39.78 0.43 2.52
C GLU A 243 39.35 1.50 1.50
N ALA A 244 39.45 1.19 0.20
CA ALA A 244 38.95 2.06 -0.87
C ALA A 244 37.44 2.32 -0.77
N GLN A 245 36.64 1.27 -0.54
CA GLN A 245 35.19 1.40 -0.36
C GLN A 245 34.85 2.20 0.90
N LYS A 246 35.60 2.04 1.99
CA LYS A 246 35.41 2.85 3.21
C LYS A 246 35.70 4.33 2.96
N ALA A 247 36.73 4.64 2.16
CA ALA A 247 37.04 6.01 1.77
C ALA A 247 35.91 6.63 0.95
N GLU A 248 35.39 5.91 -0.06
CA GLU A 248 34.26 6.37 -0.88
C GLU A 248 32.99 6.59 -0.04
N ILE A 249 32.65 5.66 0.87
CA ILE A 249 31.52 5.81 1.79
C ILE A 249 31.71 7.04 2.69
N SER A 250 32.93 7.33 3.12
CA SER A 250 33.22 8.50 3.96
C SER A 250 33.04 9.81 3.18
N GLU A 251 33.45 9.84 1.90
CA GLU A 251 33.27 10.98 1.02
C GLU A 251 31.78 11.22 0.71
N LEU A 252 31.02 10.18 0.38
CA LEU A 252 29.58 10.27 0.14
C LEU A 252 28.82 10.76 1.38
N LYS A 253 29.24 10.33 2.59
CA LYS A 253 28.67 10.85 3.85
C LYS A 253 28.96 12.35 4.02
N GLN A 254 30.15 12.80 3.68
CA GLN A 254 30.52 14.22 3.72
C GLN A 254 29.70 15.04 2.71
N GLN A 255 29.54 14.55 1.48
CA GLN A 255 28.71 15.19 0.46
C GLN A 255 27.24 15.28 0.90
N LEU A 256 26.70 14.22 1.51
CA LEU A 256 25.33 14.20 2.03
C LEU A 256 25.14 15.17 3.21
N ALA A 257 26.14 15.32 4.08
CA ALA A 257 26.12 16.31 5.14
C ALA A 257 26.15 17.75 4.59
N ALA A 258 26.99 18.01 3.58
CA ALA A 258 27.06 19.31 2.90
C ALA A 258 25.74 19.66 2.20
N ALA A 259 25.17 18.74 1.43
CA ALA A 259 23.87 18.93 0.77
C ALA A 259 22.73 19.17 1.76
N LYS A 260 22.72 18.46 2.91
CA LYS A 260 21.76 18.73 3.99
C LYS A 260 21.90 20.13 4.58
N ALA A 261 23.13 20.62 4.77
CA ALA A 261 23.38 21.96 5.25
C ALA A 261 22.88 23.02 4.25
N GLU A 262 23.09 22.80 2.96
CA GLU A 262 22.61 23.68 1.89
C GLU A 262 21.07 23.73 1.84
N VAL A 263 20.39 22.57 1.90
CA VAL A 263 18.92 22.52 1.96
C VAL A 263 18.39 23.24 3.20
N LEU A 264 19.08 23.14 4.34
CA LEU A 264 18.69 23.84 5.57
C LEU A 264 18.86 25.37 5.42
N GLN A 265 19.95 25.84 4.81
CA GLN A 265 20.13 27.25 4.46
C GLN A 265 19.03 27.75 3.51
N LEU A 266 18.74 27.01 2.44
CA LEU A 266 17.66 27.35 1.51
C LEU A 266 16.30 27.41 2.21
N ARG A 267 16.04 26.50 3.16
CA ARG A 267 14.83 26.53 3.98
C ARG A 267 14.76 27.75 4.88
N GLN A 268 15.88 28.18 5.47
CA GLN A 268 15.93 29.41 6.28
C GLN A 268 15.68 30.66 5.43
N LEU A 269 16.29 30.73 4.24
CA LEU A 269 16.05 31.82 3.30
C LEU A 269 14.58 31.84 2.83
N ALA A 270 14.05 30.70 2.39
CA ALA A 270 12.67 30.57 1.94
C ALA A 270 11.65 30.83 3.06
N GLY A 271 11.94 30.40 4.29
CA GLY A 271 11.10 30.70 5.46
C GLY A 271 11.00 32.19 5.74
N ASN A 272 12.07 32.95 5.53
CA ASN A 272 12.06 34.41 5.66
C ASN A 272 11.30 35.08 4.50
N THR A 273 11.42 34.56 3.26
CA THR A 273 10.68 35.08 2.10
C THR A 273 9.19 34.77 2.18
N LEU A 274 8.81 33.56 2.64
CA LEU A 274 7.42 33.15 2.85
C LEU A 274 6.80 33.87 4.03
N ALA A 275 7.50 34.07 5.15
CA ALA A 275 6.99 34.89 6.25
C ALA A 275 6.72 36.34 5.80
N SER A 276 7.61 36.93 4.99
CA SER A 276 7.40 38.27 4.44
C SER A 276 6.24 38.33 3.44
N SER A 277 6.04 37.29 2.62
CA SER A 277 4.95 37.21 1.64
C SER A 277 3.58 36.92 2.30
N THR A 278 3.54 36.01 3.27
CA THR A 278 2.32 35.66 3.99
C THR A 278 1.86 36.79 4.91
N ILE A 279 2.77 37.54 5.53
CA ILE A 279 2.39 38.75 6.30
C ILE A 279 1.82 39.83 5.35
N ALA A 280 2.39 40.01 4.16
CA ALA A 280 1.85 40.93 3.15
C ALA A 280 0.47 40.47 2.63
N GLN A 281 0.25 39.16 2.45
CA GLN A 281 -1.04 38.58 2.06
C GLN A 281 -2.10 38.61 3.17
N ILE A 282 -1.71 38.45 4.44
CA ILE A 282 -2.62 38.57 5.59
C ILE A 282 -3.08 40.02 5.73
N LEU A 283 -2.16 40.99 5.63
CA LEU A 283 -2.50 42.42 5.68
C LEU A 283 -3.41 42.87 4.52
N THR A 284 -3.32 42.23 3.36
CA THR A 284 -4.26 42.51 2.24
C THR A 284 -5.58 41.77 2.38
N LYS A 285 -5.62 40.58 3.00
CA LYS A 285 -6.86 39.83 3.24
C LYS A 285 -7.72 40.43 4.36
N ASP A 286 -7.14 41.06 5.38
CA ASP A 286 -7.91 41.75 6.43
C ASP A 286 -8.75 42.92 5.87
N TYR A 287 -8.34 43.51 4.75
CA TYR A 287 -9.13 44.53 4.04
C TYR A 287 -10.34 43.94 3.28
N HIS A 288 -10.33 42.64 2.97
CA HIS A 288 -11.44 41.94 2.29
C HIS A 288 -12.39 41.20 3.26
N ILE A 289 -11.93 40.86 4.47
CA ILE A 289 -12.76 40.15 5.46
C ILE A 289 -13.89 41.04 6.02
N GLN A 290 -13.75 42.37 6.01
CA GLN A 290 -14.86 43.28 6.36
C GLN A 290 -16.03 43.24 5.36
N GLU A 291 -15.80 42.82 4.12
CA GLU A 291 -16.85 42.76 3.09
C GLU A 291 -17.59 41.40 3.10
N VAL A 292 -16.91 40.32 3.51
CA VAL A 292 -17.50 38.97 3.61
C VAL A 292 -18.41 38.81 4.84
N GLN A 293 -18.13 39.50 5.96
CA GLN A 293 -19.01 39.45 7.14
C GLN A 293 -20.42 40.04 6.90
N ALA A 294 -20.60 40.88 5.86
CA ALA A 294 -21.93 41.32 5.43
C ALA A 294 -22.68 40.26 4.60
N GLY A 295 -21.97 39.30 4.01
CA GLY A 295 -22.52 38.19 3.23
C GLY A 295 -23.08 37.05 4.09
N ASP A 296 -22.40 36.71 5.19
CA ASP A 296 -22.78 35.59 6.07
C ASP A 296 -24.11 35.83 6.82
N ALA A 297 -24.44 37.08 7.12
CA ALA A 297 -25.76 37.41 7.69
C ALA A 297 -26.93 37.15 6.72
N LYS A 298 -26.66 37.07 5.40
CA LYS A 298 -27.67 36.86 4.37
C LYS A 298 -27.90 35.37 4.10
N THR A 299 -26.86 34.55 4.17
CA THR A 299 -26.95 33.09 4.01
C THR A 299 -27.65 32.44 5.20
N ASP A 300 -27.44 32.94 6.43
CA ASP A 300 -28.15 32.45 7.62
C ASP A 300 -29.65 32.74 7.60
N ARG A 301 -30.07 33.88 7.03
CA ARG A 301 -31.49 34.21 6.83
C ARG A 301 -32.17 33.29 5.81
N ILE A 302 -31.45 32.91 4.75
CA ILE A 302 -31.97 31.97 3.74
C ILE A 302 -32.08 30.56 4.34
N SER A 303 -31.06 30.11 5.07
CA SER A 303 -31.04 28.81 5.75
C SER A 303 -32.19 28.65 6.75
N THR A 304 -32.45 29.68 7.57
CA THR A 304 -33.59 29.67 8.51
C THR A 304 -34.94 29.71 7.79
N SER A 305 -35.07 30.43 6.69
CA SER A 305 -36.30 30.46 5.89
C SER A 305 -36.60 29.11 5.23
N ILE A 306 -35.58 28.40 4.72
CA ILE A 306 -35.73 27.07 4.11
C ILE A 306 -36.10 26.02 5.17
N LYS A 307 -35.45 26.05 6.34
CA LYS A 307 -35.78 25.13 7.43
C LYS A 307 -37.24 25.29 7.85
N LYS A 308 -37.72 26.53 7.96
CA LYS A 308 -39.11 26.83 8.34
C LYS A 308 -40.13 26.31 7.33
N THR A 309 -39.90 26.54 6.03
CA THR A 309 -40.82 26.07 4.98
C THR A 309 -40.84 24.54 4.90
N PHE A 310 -39.69 23.89 5.13
CA PHE A 310 -39.59 22.44 5.15
C PHE A 310 -40.37 21.82 6.32
N THR A 311 -40.22 22.36 7.54
CA THR A 311 -41.00 21.91 8.71
C THR A 311 -42.49 22.10 8.52
N GLU A 312 -42.93 23.25 8.00
CA GLU A 312 -44.36 23.49 7.72
C GLU A 312 -44.92 22.52 6.67
N SER A 313 -44.10 22.07 5.72
CA SER A 313 -44.49 21.08 4.73
C SER A 313 -44.65 19.68 5.33
N ILE A 314 -43.76 19.29 6.24
CA ILE A 314 -43.85 18.01 6.96
C ILE A 314 -45.13 17.96 7.81
N ASP A 315 -45.42 19.02 8.56
CA ASP A 315 -46.61 19.08 9.42
C ASP A 315 -47.91 18.97 8.61
N LYS A 316 -47.96 19.61 7.43
CA LYS A 316 -49.11 19.49 6.52
C LYS A 316 -49.27 18.08 5.98
N MET A 317 -48.17 17.40 5.66
CA MET A 317 -48.20 16.02 5.16
C MET A 317 -48.73 15.06 6.23
N MET A 318 -48.25 15.19 7.47
CA MET A 318 -48.72 14.41 8.62
C MET A 318 -50.22 14.64 8.90
N ALA A 319 -50.70 15.88 8.76
CA ALA A 319 -52.11 16.19 8.92
C ALA A 319 -53.00 15.53 7.84
N VAL A 320 -52.51 15.46 6.59
CA VAL A 320 -53.21 14.76 5.50
C VAL A 320 -53.27 13.25 5.77
N GLU A 321 -52.17 12.66 6.22
CA GLU A 321 -52.12 11.24 6.58
C GLU A 321 -53.09 10.90 7.71
N ALA A 322 -53.17 11.74 8.75
CA ALA A 322 -54.13 11.58 9.84
C ALA A 322 -55.61 11.67 9.37
N LEU A 323 -55.90 12.53 8.40
CA LEU A 323 -57.24 12.62 7.79
C LEU A 323 -57.58 11.38 6.96
N LEU A 324 -56.62 10.85 6.20
CA LEU A 324 -56.80 9.60 5.44
C LEU A 324 -57.04 8.40 6.37
N ALA A 325 -56.29 8.32 7.48
CA ALA A 325 -56.48 7.29 8.49
C ALA A 325 -57.88 7.34 9.13
N ARG A 326 -58.42 8.54 9.38
CA ARG A 326 -59.80 8.71 9.88
C ARG A 326 -60.85 8.31 8.84
N LYS A 327 -60.64 8.60 7.56
CA LYS A 327 -61.60 8.26 6.48
C LYS A 327 -61.68 6.75 6.20
N SER A 328 -60.60 6.01 6.50
CA SER A 328 -60.54 4.55 6.35
C SER A 328 -61.38 3.78 7.39
N ARG A 329 -61.66 4.39 8.56
CA ARG A 329 -62.53 3.80 9.60
C ARG A 329 -64.01 4.10 9.33
N ARG A 330 -64.57 3.56 8.24
CA ARG A 330 -66.04 3.49 8.11
C ARG A 330 -66.58 2.41 9.05
N PRO A 331 -67.56 2.71 9.91
CA PRO A 331 -68.21 1.70 10.73
C PRO A 331 -68.97 0.72 9.80
N VAL A 332 -68.61 -0.55 9.88
CA VAL A 332 -69.36 -1.64 9.27
C VAL A 332 -70.69 -1.74 10.02
N ALA A 333 -71.79 -1.41 9.35
CA ALA A 333 -73.12 -1.56 9.92
C ALA A 333 -73.37 -3.05 10.21
N GLN A 334 -73.59 -3.39 11.47
CA GLN A 334 -74.02 -4.73 11.87
C GLN A 334 -75.42 -4.99 11.32
N GLN A 335 -75.49 -6.01 10.47
CA GLN A 335 -76.70 -6.50 9.82
C GLN A 335 -77.45 -7.40 10.80
N GLY A 336 -78.60 -6.91 11.30
CA GLY A 336 -79.53 -7.66 12.13
C GLY A 336 -80.89 -7.77 11.45
N ASP A 337 -81.41 -9.00 11.42
CA ASP A 337 -82.66 -9.46 10.81
C ASP A 337 -83.93 -8.67 11.18
N ALA A 338 -84.80 -8.41 10.19
CA ALA A 338 -86.27 -8.43 10.34
C ALA A 338 -87.02 -8.29 8.99
N VAL A 339 -87.53 -9.42 8.50
CA VAL A 339 -88.92 -9.72 8.09
C VAL A 339 -89.84 -8.58 7.56
N THR A 340 -90.22 -8.75 6.28
CA THR A 340 -91.45 -8.35 5.54
C THR A 340 -92.07 -6.95 5.71
N LYS A 341 -92.13 -6.20 4.60
CA LYS A 341 -93.38 -5.85 3.86
C LYS A 341 -93.10 -4.86 2.72
N THR A 342 -93.57 -5.21 1.53
CA THR A 342 -93.86 -4.33 0.38
C THR A 342 -94.87 -3.23 0.78
N PRO A 343 -94.85 -2.02 0.16
CA PRO A 343 -95.23 -1.88 -1.25
C PRO A 343 -94.42 -0.88 -2.11
N SER A 344 -94.57 -1.12 -3.41
CA SER A 344 -94.38 -0.26 -4.59
C SER A 344 -94.53 1.25 -4.38
N ILE A 345 -93.75 2.07 -5.13
CA ILE A 345 -94.25 3.10 -6.09
C ILE A 345 -93.09 3.97 -6.66
N LEU A 346 -93.02 3.98 -8.00
CA LEU A 346 -92.63 5.03 -8.97
C LEU A 346 -91.30 5.83 -8.89
N ARG A 347 -90.65 5.81 -10.08
CA ARG A 347 -90.08 6.93 -10.89
C ARG A 347 -88.95 7.80 -10.31
N ARG A 348 -87.80 7.81 -10.99
CA ARG A 348 -87.37 8.78 -12.06
C ARG A 348 -85.87 8.55 -12.34
N MET A 349 -85.51 8.08 -13.53
CA MET A 349 -84.80 8.84 -14.57
C MET A 349 -83.86 9.95 -14.06
N GLY A 350 -82.57 9.84 -14.40
CA GLY A 350 -81.56 10.85 -14.12
C GLY A 350 -80.18 10.45 -14.61
N SER A 351 -80.03 10.47 -15.94
CA SER A 351 -78.80 10.35 -16.69
C SER A 351 -77.77 11.44 -16.33
N ASP A 352 -76.54 11.18 -16.71
CA ASP A 352 -75.52 12.13 -17.17
C ASP A 352 -74.50 12.72 -16.20
N SER A 353 -73.27 12.71 -16.74
CA SER A 353 -72.31 13.81 -16.70
C SER A 353 -71.42 13.96 -15.46
N LEU A 354 -70.15 13.54 -15.59
CA LEU A 354 -69.09 14.45 -16.02
C LEU A 354 -67.71 13.75 -16.07
N ARG A 355 -67.19 13.65 -17.29
CA ARG A 355 -65.75 13.58 -17.57
C ARG A 355 -65.08 14.82 -16.98
N LYS A 356 -64.01 14.66 -16.22
CA LYS A 356 -62.98 15.69 -16.08
C LYS A 356 -61.64 15.09 -16.47
N GLY A 357 -61.16 15.56 -17.63
CA GLY A 357 -59.87 15.22 -18.17
C GLY A 357 -58.74 15.76 -17.29
N LEU A 358 -57.76 14.89 -17.04
CA LEU A 358 -56.47 15.27 -16.49
C LEU A 358 -55.61 15.75 -17.66
N ARG A 359 -55.40 17.07 -17.73
CA ARG A 359 -54.52 17.72 -18.70
C ARG A 359 -53.12 17.73 -18.08
N VAL A 360 -52.26 16.80 -18.46
CA VAL A 360 -50.84 16.82 -18.12
C VAL A 360 -50.16 17.82 -19.04
N SER A 361 -49.65 18.91 -18.48
CA SER A 361 -48.81 19.87 -19.17
C SER A 361 -47.38 19.32 -19.20
N LEU A 362 -46.88 19.04 -20.39
CA LEU A 362 -45.46 18.86 -20.64
C LEU A 362 -44.81 20.25 -20.61
N GLY A 363 -44.02 20.51 -19.57
CA GLY A 363 -43.14 21.66 -19.49
C GLY A 363 -41.92 21.41 -20.37
N SER A 364 -41.89 22.06 -21.52
CA SER A 364 -40.70 22.32 -22.32
C SER A 364 -39.80 23.30 -21.58
N ASN A 365 -38.60 22.89 -21.18
CA ASN A 365 -37.51 23.83 -20.93
C ASN A 365 -36.50 23.73 -22.05
N ALA A 366 -36.49 24.80 -22.84
CA ALA A 366 -35.54 25.10 -23.87
C ALA A 366 -34.17 25.44 -23.27
N GLU A 367 -33.15 25.02 -24.00
CA GLU A 367 -32.03 25.85 -24.46
C GLU A 367 -31.62 27.03 -23.57
N SER A 368 -30.40 26.95 -23.03
CA SER A 368 -29.53 28.13 -22.94
C SER A 368 -28.12 27.74 -23.34
N GLU A 369 -27.80 28.09 -24.59
CA GLU A 369 -26.46 28.21 -25.14
C GLU A 369 -25.66 29.33 -24.44
N ALA A 370 -24.34 29.12 -24.40
CA ALA A 370 -23.24 30.08 -24.53
C ALA A 370 -22.96 31.11 -23.41
N ALA A 371 -21.78 30.96 -22.78
CA ALA A 371 -20.58 31.75 -23.09
C ALA A 371 -19.33 31.07 -22.53
#